data_AF-A0A7K2EB43-F1
#
_entry.id   AF-A0A7K2EB43-F1
#
_cell.length_a   1.000
_cell.length_b   1.000
_cell.length_c   1.000
_cell.angle_alpha   90.00
_cell.angle_beta   90.00
_cell.angle_gamma   90.00
#
_symmetry.space_group_name_H-M   'P 1'
#
loop_
_entity.id
_entity.type
_entity.pdbx_description
1 polymer ?
#
loop_
_entity_poly.entity_id
_entity_poly.type
_entity_poly.pdbx_seq_one_letter_code
_entity_poly.pdbx_strand_id
1 'polypeptide(L)'
;MAAAGRGRSVLPHGDSGLRPVPTVLPPSRAGSLRAAAPSPTGPARDMTTADLRREVLEAGRRAGLAAVGVAPVEVFESTRRILHRRKAQGHHGGMQFTYRNPERSTDPGRILPGAAALVVGALDYARAAAPEPVPGRPAARVARYASDDVYGALRSALGAAARVLADQGYRAVIVADDNALVDREAARRAGLGYYGKNSNLLLENSGSWVVLGSVVTDAALPPTGERVADGCGPCRRCLDGCPTGAIVAPGVVDARRCLAWLLQATGDFPMEFREALGDRLYGCDDCQEVCPPNRRMPEAPEVGEQASVDVLDLLGAGDEELMERHGRWYIPARDPRHLRRNALVVLGNVADGSDPEVVGTLRSYQRHPDRMLARHATWAAKRLGLEPETATAAAAGPRRGPGDGPAGDS
;
A
#
# COMPACT_ATOMS: atom_id res chain seq x y z
N MET A 1 -18.03 15.80 75.08
CA MET A 1 -18.60 17.13 75.42
C MET A 1 -18.33 18.07 74.25
N ALA A 2 -19.40 18.72 73.76
CA ALA A 2 -19.47 19.95 72.95
C ALA A 2 -18.52 20.09 71.73
N ALA A 3 -19.01 20.12 70.47
CA ALA A 3 -19.72 21.24 69.81
C ALA A 3 -18.85 22.52 69.71
N ALA A 4 -18.76 23.28 68.61
CA ALA A 4 -19.26 23.20 67.24
C ALA A 4 -18.64 24.36 66.42
N GLY A 5 -18.53 24.17 65.09
CA GLY A 5 -18.68 25.22 64.07
C GLY A 5 -17.44 26.04 63.68
N ARG A 6 -17.28 26.58 62.47
CA ARG A 6 -18.02 26.57 61.19
C ARG A 6 -17.00 26.99 60.10
N GLY A 7 -17.20 26.60 58.84
CA GLY A 7 -16.47 27.25 57.73
C GLY A 7 -16.60 26.54 56.39
N ARG A 8 -17.53 27.01 55.55
CA ARG A 8 -17.82 26.55 54.19
C ARG A 8 -16.64 26.77 53.22
N SER A 9 -16.42 25.84 52.30
CA SER A 9 -16.34 26.17 50.86
C SER A 9 -16.44 24.89 50.03
N VAL A 10 -17.46 24.85 49.18
CA VAL A 10 -17.73 23.83 48.19
C VAL A 10 -16.91 24.17 46.95
N LEU A 11 -16.01 23.28 46.53
CA LEU A 11 -15.40 23.30 45.20
C LEU A 11 -15.71 21.97 44.50
N PRO A 12 -15.97 22.01 43.18
CA PRO A 12 -16.61 20.91 42.47
C PRO A 12 -15.63 19.76 42.24
N HIS A 13 -16.13 18.53 42.40
CA HIS A 13 -15.51 17.34 41.83
C HIS A 13 -15.46 17.49 40.31
N GLY A 14 -14.28 17.81 39.80
CA GLY A 14 -13.94 17.69 38.39
C GLY A 14 -13.99 16.22 38.01
N ASP A 15 -15.12 15.83 37.44
CA ASP A 15 -15.37 14.61 36.71
C ASP A 15 -14.27 14.44 35.65
N SER A 16 -13.27 13.61 35.93
CA SER A 16 -12.26 13.18 34.95
C SER A 16 -12.92 12.17 34.01
N GLY A 17 -13.79 12.69 33.15
CA GLY A 17 -14.42 11.99 32.05
C GLY A 17 -13.41 11.62 30.97
N LEU A 18 -12.51 10.69 31.27
CA LEU A 18 -11.82 9.90 30.27
C LEU A 18 -12.83 8.92 29.67
N ARG A 19 -13.59 9.42 28.69
CA ARG A 19 -14.37 8.56 27.81
C ARG A 19 -13.39 7.65 27.06
N PRO A 20 -13.63 6.32 27.03
CA PRO A 20 -12.85 5.45 26.16
C PRO A 20 -13.06 5.89 24.70
N VAL A 21 -11.96 6.20 24.03
CA VAL A 21 -11.94 6.50 22.59
C VAL A 21 -12.47 5.27 21.85
N PRO A 22 -13.53 5.40 21.03
CA PRO A 22 -14.11 4.25 20.35
C PRO A 22 -13.12 3.65 19.35
N THR A 23 -13.08 2.32 19.40
CA THR A 23 -12.46 1.37 18.49
C THR A 23 -12.45 1.84 17.04
N VAL A 24 -11.25 1.78 16.45
CA VAL A 24 -10.90 1.87 15.03
C VAL A 24 -12.04 1.39 14.12
N LEU A 25 -12.61 2.31 13.33
CA LEU A 25 -13.51 2.00 12.22
C LEU A 25 -12.80 1.09 11.19
N PRO A 26 -13.54 0.15 10.55
CA PRO A 26 -12.97 -0.77 9.58
C PRO A 26 -12.54 -0.04 8.29
N PRO A 27 -11.65 -0.65 7.49
CA PRO A 27 -11.21 -0.06 6.23
C PRO A 27 -12.39 0.18 5.28
N SER A 28 -12.24 1.22 4.46
CA SER A 28 -13.16 1.69 3.43
C SER A 28 -13.84 0.53 2.69
N ARG A 29 -15.17 0.59 2.61
CA ARG A 29 -16.02 -0.28 1.79
C ARG A 29 -15.64 -0.15 0.31
N ALA A 30 -14.59 -0.85 -0.12
CA ALA A 30 -14.64 -1.55 -1.41
C ALA A 30 -15.53 -2.76 -1.15
N GLY A 31 -16.84 -2.58 -1.31
CA GLY A 31 -17.80 -3.65 -1.13
C GLY A 31 -17.39 -4.81 -2.04
N SER A 32 -17.20 -5.99 -1.47
CA SER A 32 -17.45 -7.23 -2.20
C SER A 32 -18.79 -7.04 -2.88
N LEU A 33 -18.77 -6.85 -4.21
CA LEU A 33 -19.99 -6.82 -5.00
C LEU A 33 -20.58 -8.22 -4.89
N ARG A 34 -21.45 -8.41 -3.90
CA ARG A 34 -22.36 -9.54 -3.86
C ARG A 34 -23.30 -9.35 -5.03
N ALA A 35 -23.02 -10.06 -6.12
CA ALA A 35 -24.07 -10.35 -7.08
C ALA A 35 -25.23 -10.99 -6.30
N ALA A 36 -26.44 -10.46 -6.47
CA ALA A 36 -27.64 -10.97 -5.83
C ALA A 36 -27.79 -12.47 -6.16
N ALA A 37 -28.19 -13.27 -5.17
CA ALA A 37 -28.43 -14.70 -5.38
C ALA A 37 -29.60 -14.87 -6.37
N PRO A 38 -29.42 -15.57 -7.50
CA PRO A 38 -30.55 -15.91 -8.36
C PRO A 38 -31.42 -16.97 -7.67
N SER A 39 -32.74 -16.82 -7.80
CA SER A 39 -33.73 -17.84 -7.44
C SER A 39 -33.47 -19.14 -8.22
N PRO A 40 -33.71 -20.33 -7.62
CA PRO A 40 -33.38 -21.61 -8.25
C PRO A 40 -34.47 -22.00 -9.26
N THR A 41 -34.55 -21.29 -10.38
CA THR A 41 -35.34 -21.68 -11.55
C THR A 41 -34.56 -21.28 -12.80
N GLY A 42 -33.43 -21.96 -13.03
CA GLY A 42 -32.63 -21.88 -14.24
C GLY A 42 -32.59 -23.23 -14.96
N PRO A 43 -32.44 -23.26 -16.30
CA PRO A 43 -32.50 -24.48 -17.10
C PRO A 43 -31.38 -25.47 -16.72
N ALA A 44 -31.55 -26.73 -17.14
CA ALA A 44 -30.59 -27.79 -16.89
C ALA A 44 -29.16 -27.39 -17.30
N ARG A 45 -28.17 -27.81 -16.50
CA ARG A 45 -26.74 -27.61 -16.71
C ARG A 45 -26.28 -28.40 -17.94
N ASP A 46 -26.51 -27.87 -19.14
CA ASP A 46 -26.13 -28.52 -20.40
C ASP A 46 -24.62 -28.51 -20.67
N MET A 47 -23.86 -27.66 -19.95
CA MET A 47 -22.42 -27.50 -20.15
C MET A 47 -21.59 -28.33 -19.17
N THR A 48 -20.59 -29.07 -19.69
CA THR A 48 -19.63 -29.79 -18.85
C THR A 48 -18.73 -28.81 -18.08
N THR A 49 -18.16 -29.24 -16.94
CA THR A 49 -17.22 -28.38 -16.18
C THR A 49 -15.95 -28.04 -16.95
N ALA A 50 -15.54 -28.90 -17.91
CA ALA A 50 -14.41 -28.65 -18.79
C ALA A 50 -14.71 -27.55 -19.83
N ASP A 51 -15.93 -27.56 -20.38
CA ASP A 51 -16.41 -26.53 -21.31
C ASP A 51 -16.62 -25.19 -20.59
N LEU A 52 -17.25 -25.22 -19.41
CA LEU A 52 -17.43 -24.05 -18.57
C LEU A 52 -16.08 -23.42 -18.19
N ARG A 53 -15.09 -24.24 -17.81
CA ARG A 53 -13.73 -23.75 -17.58
C ARG A 53 -13.21 -23.01 -18.81
N ARG A 54 -13.31 -23.61 -20.01
CA ARG A 54 -12.80 -22.99 -21.24
C ARG A 54 -13.46 -21.62 -21.47
N GLU A 55 -14.78 -21.54 -21.36
CA GLU A 55 -15.54 -20.30 -21.56
C GLU A 55 -15.16 -19.21 -20.55
N VAL A 56 -15.04 -19.57 -19.26
CA VAL A 56 -14.63 -18.64 -18.19
C VAL A 56 -13.23 -18.08 -18.44
N LEU A 57 -12.27 -18.94 -18.83
CA LEU A 57 -10.92 -18.50 -19.17
C LEU A 57 -10.92 -17.60 -20.41
N GLU A 58 -11.68 -17.93 -21.45
CA GLU A 58 -11.79 -17.09 -22.64
C GLU A 58 -12.45 -15.75 -22.36
N ALA A 59 -13.50 -15.71 -21.53
CA ALA A 59 -14.15 -14.47 -21.13
C ALA A 59 -13.18 -13.55 -20.38
N GLY A 60 -12.37 -14.09 -19.46
CA GLY A 60 -11.32 -13.35 -18.78
C GLY A 60 -10.27 -12.77 -19.75
N ARG A 61 -9.79 -13.57 -20.72
CA ARG A 61 -8.82 -13.09 -21.73
C ARG A 61 -9.42 -12.02 -22.64
N ARG A 62 -10.65 -12.21 -23.13
CA ARG A 62 -11.37 -11.21 -23.93
C ARG A 62 -11.57 -9.89 -23.19
N ALA A 63 -11.69 -9.96 -21.86
CA ALA A 63 -11.83 -8.78 -21.00
C ALA A 63 -10.49 -8.16 -20.56
N GLY A 64 -9.35 -8.64 -21.09
CA GLY A 64 -8.04 -8.02 -20.91
C GLY A 64 -7.09 -8.71 -19.94
N LEU A 65 -7.43 -9.88 -19.38
CA LEU A 65 -6.46 -10.64 -18.58
C LEU A 65 -5.33 -11.19 -19.47
N ALA A 66 -4.09 -10.85 -19.14
CA ALA A 66 -2.89 -11.35 -19.80
C ALA A 66 -2.68 -12.85 -19.54
N ALA A 67 -3.07 -13.34 -18.36
CA ALA A 67 -3.10 -14.75 -18.04
C ALA A 67 -4.31 -15.08 -17.15
N VAL A 68 -4.86 -16.27 -17.34
CA VAL A 68 -5.98 -16.76 -16.52
C VAL A 68 -5.92 -18.27 -16.43
N GLY A 69 -6.23 -18.79 -15.24
CA GLY A 69 -6.14 -20.22 -14.94
C GLY A 69 -7.02 -20.61 -13.76
N VAL A 70 -7.12 -21.92 -13.52
CA VAL A 70 -7.91 -22.48 -12.44
C VAL A 70 -7.01 -23.16 -11.42
N ALA A 71 -7.16 -22.79 -10.15
CA ALA A 71 -6.52 -23.44 -9.01
C ALA A 71 -7.55 -24.14 -8.10
N PRO A 72 -7.14 -25.21 -7.40
CA PRO A 72 -7.96 -25.81 -6.35
C PRO A 72 -8.07 -24.87 -5.12
N VAL A 73 -9.16 -25.03 -4.36
CA VAL A 73 -9.50 -24.22 -3.17
C VAL A 73 -8.88 -24.71 -1.86
N GLU A 74 -8.04 -25.74 -1.91
CA GLU A 74 -7.38 -26.29 -0.73
C GLU A 74 -6.59 -25.21 0.03
N VAL A 75 -6.45 -25.40 1.34
CA VAL A 75 -5.65 -24.55 2.21
C VAL A 75 -4.20 -24.42 1.71
N PHE A 76 -3.66 -23.21 1.75
CA PHE A 76 -2.29 -22.90 1.32
C PHE A 76 -1.29 -23.18 2.46
N GLU A 77 -1.19 -24.44 2.91
CA GLU A 77 -0.46 -24.79 4.14
C GLU A 77 1.03 -24.40 4.14
N SER A 78 1.70 -24.52 2.98
CA SER A 78 3.09 -24.05 2.84
C SER A 78 3.19 -22.54 3.07
N THR A 79 2.32 -21.78 2.41
CA THR A 79 2.24 -20.32 2.53
C THR A 79 1.89 -19.89 3.95
N ARG A 80 0.96 -20.59 4.62
CA ARG A 80 0.60 -20.33 6.02
C ARG A 80 1.81 -20.47 6.94
N ARG A 81 2.58 -21.55 6.81
CA ARG A 81 3.82 -21.77 7.58
C ARG A 81 4.87 -20.69 7.28
N ILE A 82 5.01 -20.27 6.03
CA ILE A 82 5.91 -19.18 5.65
C ILE A 82 5.49 -17.87 6.32
N LEU A 83 4.21 -17.50 6.27
CA LEU A 83 3.69 -16.28 6.89
C LEU A 83 3.95 -16.26 8.40
N HIS A 84 3.66 -17.34 9.11
CA HIS A 84 3.97 -17.45 10.54
C HIS A 84 5.46 -17.32 10.82
N ARG A 85 6.31 -17.94 10.00
CA ARG A 85 7.77 -17.80 10.12
C ARG A 85 8.22 -16.35 9.91
N ARG A 86 7.74 -15.66 8.87
CA ARG A 86 8.09 -14.25 8.60
C ARG A 86 7.58 -13.33 9.70
N LYS A 87 6.42 -13.63 10.28
CA LYS A 87 5.88 -12.90 11.43
C LYS A 87 6.80 -13.07 12.64
N ALA A 88 7.17 -14.30 12.98
CA ALA A 88 8.08 -14.61 14.10
C ALA A 88 9.47 -13.99 13.93
N GLN A 89 9.97 -13.90 12.69
CA GLN A 89 11.25 -13.23 12.36
C GLN A 89 11.16 -11.69 12.33
N GLY A 90 9.97 -11.11 12.51
CA GLY A 90 9.76 -9.67 12.41
C GLY A 90 9.78 -9.11 10.97
N HIS A 91 9.97 -9.96 9.95
CA HIS A 91 10.05 -9.56 8.55
C HIS A 91 8.75 -8.97 7.98
N HIS A 92 7.61 -9.15 8.67
CA HIS A 92 6.36 -8.48 8.31
C HIS A 92 6.37 -6.97 8.60
N GLY A 93 7.30 -6.46 9.42
CA GLY A 93 7.48 -5.02 9.64
C GLY A 93 6.25 -4.28 10.18
N GLY A 94 5.40 -4.95 10.97
CA GLY A 94 4.16 -4.39 11.49
C GLY A 94 2.98 -4.43 10.51
N MET A 95 3.20 -4.88 9.26
CA MET A 95 2.15 -5.07 8.27
C MET A 95 1.05 -5.98 8.81
N GLN A 96 -0.19 -5.50 8.75
CA GLN A 96 -1.37 -6.27 9.17
C GLN A 96 -1.98 -7.06 8.01
N PHE A 97 -1.75 -6.60 6.77
CA PHE A 97 -2.24 -7.28 5.58
C PHE A 97 -1.71 -8.70 5.54
N THR A 98 -2.59 -9.69 5.38
CA THR A 98 -2.29 -11.13 5.47
C THR A 98 -1.79 -11.62 6.85
N TYR A 99 -0.90 -10.88 7.52
CA TYR A 99 -0.23 -11.26 8.77
C TYR A 99 -1.08 -11.12 10.04
N ARG A 100 -2.18 -10.35 10.00
CA ARG A 100 -3.13 -10.25 11.11
C ARG A 100 -3.82 -11.58 11.37
N ASN A 101 -4.19 -12.30 10.30
CA ASN A 101 -4.85 -13.61 10.38
C ASN A 101 -4.42 -14.49 9.19
N PRO A 102 -3.22 -15.10 9.24
CA PRO A 102 -2.73 -15.96 8.18
C PRO A 102 -3.67 -17.13 7.86
N GLU A 103 -4.38 -17.66 8.85
CA GLU A 103 -5.35 -18.74 8.68
C GLU A 103 -6.46 -18.35 7.73
N ARG A 104 -7.02 -17.13 7.89
CA ARG A 104 -8.04 -16.59 6.99
C ARG A 104 -7.47 -16.37 5.59
N SER A 105 -6.29 -15.75 5.47
CA SER A 105 -5.71 -15.38 4.18
C SER A 105 -5.23 -16.56 3.33
N THR A 106 -5.09 -17.74 3.95
CA THR A 106 -4.57 -18.96 3.30
C THR A 106 -5.63 -20.04 3.14
N ASP A 107 -6.89 -19.75 3.44
CA ASP A 107 -8.00 -20.69 3.35
C ASP A 107 -9.10 -20.11 2.44
N PRO A 108 -8.99 -20.37 1.12
CA PRO A 108 -9.96 -19.84 0.16
C PRO A 108 -11.40 -20.32 0.43
N GLY A 109 -11.57 -21.49 1.06
CA GLY A 109 -12.87 -22.03 1.44
C GLY A 109 -13.64 -21.16 2.44
N ARG A 110 -12.96 -20.26 3.16
CA ARG A 110 -13.61 -19.29 4.06
C ARG A 110 -14.22 -18.09 3.34
N ILE A 111 -13.86 -17.85 2.08
CA ILE A 111 -14.39 -16.73 1.28
C ILE A 111 -15.82 -17.02 0.83
N LEU A 112 -16.07 -18.26 0.38
CA LEU A 112 -17.35 -18.72 -0.11
C LEU A 112 -17.65 -20.13 0.44
N PRO A 113 -18.71 -20.32 1.26
CA PRO A 113 -19.10 -21.64 1.71
C PRO A 113 -19.41 -22.57 0.53
N GLY A 114 -18.76 -23.73 0.48
CA GLY A 114 -18.88 -24.67 -0.64
C GLY A 114 -18.04 -24.30 -1.87
N ALA A 115 -17.05 -23.40 -1.74
CA ALA A 115 -16.09 -23.14 -2.80
C ALA A 115 -15.47 -24.46 -3.30
N ALA A 116 -15.29 -24.57 -4.61
CA ALA A 116 -14.74 -25.73 -5.30
C ALA A 116 -13.56 -25.35 -6.22
N ALA A 117 -13.51 -24.13 -6.74
CA ALA A 117 -12.41 -23.65 -7.58
C ALA A 117 -12.09 -22.16 -7.38
N LEU A 118 -10.88 -21.79 -7.77
CA LEU A 118 -10.41 -20.41 -7.93
C LEU A 118 -10.13 -20.17 -9.41
N VAL A 119 -10.81 -19.21 -10.03
CA VAL A 119 -10.43 -18.68 -11.34
C VAL A 119 -9.50 -17.50 -11.10
N VAL A 120 -8.21 -17.69 -11.36
CA VAL A 120 -7.17 -16.71 -11.05
C VAL A 120 -6.78 -15.97 -12.32
N GLY A 121 -6.78 -14.64 -12.25
CA GLY A 121 -6.44 -13.75 -13.34
C GLY A 121 -5.21 -12.90 -13.02
N ALA A 122 -4.44 -12.59 -14.06
CA ALA A 122 -3.38 -11.60 -14.06
C ALA A 122 -3.66 -10.54 -15.12
N LEU A 123 -3.61 -9.27 -14.73
CA LEU A 123 -3.72 -8.13 -15.63
C LEU A 123 -2.35 -7.47 -15.75
N ASP A 124 -1.87 -7.28 -16.98
CA ASP A 124 -0.63 -6.58 -17.27
C ASP A 124 -0.79 -5.07 -17.01
N TYR A 125 0.16 -4.49 -16.28
CA TYR A 125 0.22 -3.06 -16.03
C TYR A 125 1.56 -2.44 -16.45
N ALA A 126 2.35 -3.10 -17.30
CA ALA A 126 3.58 -2.52 -17.81
C ALA A 126 3.29 -1.12 -18.38
N ARG A 127 4.08 -0.15 -17.92
CA ARG A 127 4.09 1.26 -18.33
C ARG A 127 5.52 1.69 -18.61
N ALA A 128 5.71 2.72 -19.45
CA ALA A 128 6.99 3.42 -19.52
C ALA A 128 7.39 3.96 -18.13
N ALA A 129 8.69 4.16 -17.94
CA ALA A 129 9.18 4.87 -16.77
C ALA A 129 8.63 6.31 -16.78
N ALA A 130 8.45 6.90 -15.59
CA ALA A 130 8.12 8.32 -15.49
C ALA A 130 9.17 9.16 -16.24
N PRO A 131 8.77 10.23 -16.93
CA PRO A 131 9.70 11.12 -17.61
C PRO A 131 10.64 11.78 -16.58
N GLU A 132 11.79 12.24 -17.07
CA GLU A 132 12.71 13.02 -16.26
C GLU A 132 11.99 14.28 -15.71
N PRO A 133 12.27 14.67 -14.45
CA PRO A 133 11.70 15.87 -13.86
C PRO A 133 11.99 17.12 -14.69
N VAL A 134 11.04 18.06 -14.70
CA VAL A 134 11.28 19.39 -15.25
C VAL A 134 12.29 20.13 -14.37
N PRO A 135 13.36 20.72 -14.92
CA PRO A 135 14.33 21.48 -14.13
C PRO A 135 13.65 22.58 -13.31
N GLY A 136 14.04 22.71 -12.04
CA GLY A 136 13.51 23.73 -11.12
C GLY A 136 12.19 23.36 -10.44
N ARG A 137 11.57 22.20 -10.72
CA ARG A 137 10.48 21.67 -9.90
C ARG A 137 10.83 20.28 -9.36
N PRO A 138 10.99 20.11 -8.04
CA PRO A 138 11.28 18.81 -7.46
C PRO A 138 10.10 17.86 -7.69
N ALA A 139 10.32 16.81 -8.48
CA ALA A 139 9.31 15.81 -8.79
C ALA A 139 9.60 14.50 -8.05
N ALA A 140 8.53 13.79 -7.70
CA ALA A 140 8.60 12.49 -7.05
C ALA A 140 7.92 11.41 -7.90
N ARG A 141 8.59 10.27 -8.06
CA ARG A 141 8.07 9.11 -8.80
C ARG A 141 7.11 8.29 -7.96
N VAL A 142 6.09 7.76 -8.62
CA VAL A 142 5.14 6.79 -8.09
C VAL A 142 5.38 5.44 -8.79
N ALA A 143 5.38 4.35 -8.02
CA ALA A 143 5.53 3.01 -8.58
C ALA A 143 4.42 2.70 -9.59
N ARG A 144 4.75 1.95 -10.66
CA ARG A 144 3.89 1.74 -11.83
C ARG A 144 2.55 1.08 -11.50
N TYR A 145 2.47 0.26 -10.46
CA TYR A 145 1.20 -0.35 -10.03
C TYR A 145 0.21 0.68 -9.44
N ALA A 146 0.73 1.84 -9.03
CA ALA A 146 -0.01 2.90 -8.35
C ALA A 146 -0.16 4.17 -9.21
N SER A 147 0.30 4.16 -10.47
CA SER A 147 0.13 5.27 -11.41
C SER A 147 -1.25 5.26 -12.09
N ASP A 148 -1.86 4.08 -12.32
CA ASP A 148 -3.19 3.93 -12.97
C ASP A 148 -4.13 3.01 -12.16
N ASP A 149 -5.46 3.10 -12.35
CA ASP A 149 -6.42 2.21 -11.68
C ASP A 149 -6.44 0.80 -12.29
N VAL A 150 -5.31 0.11 -12.17
CA VAL A 150 -5.10 -1.27 -12.62
C VAL A 150 -6.01 -2.26 -11.90
N TYR A 151 -6.40 -1.95 -10.66
CA TYR A 151 -7.24 -2.81 -9.83
C TYR A 151 -8.72 -2.69 -10.17
N GLY A 152 -9.19 -1.53 -10.62
CA GLY A 152 -10.50 -1.37 -11.25
C GLY A 152 -10.61 -2.17 -12.55
N ALA A 153 -9.60 -2.06 -13.42
CA ALA A 153 -9.52 -2.84 -14.66
C ALA A 153 -9.50 -4.36 -14.39
N LEU A 154 -8.68 -4.82 -13.44
CA LEU A 154 -8.64 -6.22 -13.03
C LEU A 154 -10.00 -6.73 -12.53
N ARG A 155 -10.70 -5.96 -11.69
CA ARG A 155 -12.04 -6.34 -11.20
C ARG A 155 -13.06 -6.42 -12.32
N SER A 156 -13.02 -5.51 -13.28
CA SER A 156 -13.88 -5.54 -14.46
C SER A 156 -13.65 -6.82 -15.27
N ALA A 157 -12.38 -7.17 -15.52
CA ALA A 157 -12.01 -8.36 -16.27
C ALA A 157 -12.38 -9.67 -15.54
N LEU A 158 -12.14 -9.76 -14.23
CA LEU A 158 -12.62 -10.87 -13.39
C LEU A 158 -14.15 -10.92 -13.34
N GLY A 159 -14.82 -9.77 -13.44
CA GLY A 159 -16.27 -9.65 -13.56
C GLY A 159 -16.83 -10.35 -14.79
N ALA A 160 -16.14 -10.30 -15.92
CA ALA A 160 -16.54 -11.03 -17.13
C ALA A 160 -16.50 -12.56 -16.90
N ALA A 161 -15.44 -13.06 -16.28
CA ALA A 161 -15.32 -14.47 -15.91
C ALA A 161 -16.37 -14.91 -14.87
N ALA A 162 -16.65 -14.05 -13.88
CA ALA A 162 -17.66 -14.29 -12.86
C ALA A 162 -19.09 -14.33 -13.43
N ARG A 163 -19.40 -13.52 -14.45
CA ARG A 163 -20.71 -13.53 -15.13
C ARG A 163 -20.99 -14.86 -15.81
N VAL A 164 -20.02 -15.42 -16.53
CA VAL A 164 -20.16 -16.75 -17.15
C VAL A 164 -20.53 -17.82 -16.11
N LEU A 165 -19.92 -17.78 -14.93
CA LEU A 165 -20.26 -18.68 -13.82
C LEU A 165 -21.69 -18.45 -13.30
N ALA A 166 -22.05 -17.19 -13.10
CA ALA A 166 -23.36 -16.80 -12.58
C ALA A 166 -24.50 -17.16 -13.55
N ASP A 167 -24.30 -17.00 -14.85
CA ASP A 167 -25.27 -17.36 -15.89
C ASP A 167 -25.55 -18.87 -15.94
N GLN A 168 -24.60 -19.69 -15.46
CA GLN A 168 -24.75 -21.14 -15.28
C GLN A 168 -25.24 -21.54 -13.87
N GLY A 169 -25.64 -20.56 -13.05
CA GLY A 169 -26.20 -20.77 -11.72
C GLY A 169 -25.18 -21.05 -10.61
N TYR A 170 -23.89 -20.79 -10.84
CA TYR A 170 -22.86 -20.91 -9.80
C TYR A 170 -22.67 -19.60 -9.05
N ARG A 171 -22.25 -19.69 -7.78
CA ARG A 171 -21.85 -18.52 -7.01
C ARG A 171 -20.43 -18.13 -7.39
N ALA A 172 -20.18 -16.83 -7.47
CA ALA A 172 -18.88 -16.27 -7.84
C ALA A 172 -18.58 -15.04 -6.97
N VAL A 173 -17.46 -15.05 -6.26
CA VAL A 173 -17.00 -13.94 -5.40
C VAL A 173 -15.63 -13.47 -5.88
N ILE A 174 -15.55 -12.21 -6.29
CA ILE A 174 -14.30 -11.59 -6.75
C ILE A 174 -13.49 -11.10 -5.54
N VAL A 175 -12.20 -11.45 -5.51
CA VAL A 175 -11.21 -10.95 -4.56
C VAL A 175 -9.95 -10.51 -5.32
N ALA A 176 -9.41 -9.34 -4.99
CA ALA A 176 -8.19 -8.82 -5.62
C ALA A 176 -7.53 -7.80 -4.69
N ASP A 177 -6.28 -8.02 -4.30
CA ASP A 177 -5.63 -7.29 -3.20
C ASP A 177 -6.48 -7.30 -1.91
N ASP A 178 -7.12 -8.45 -1.65
CA ASP A 178 -7.96 -8.67 -0.48
C ASP A 178 -7.20 -9.47 0.58
N ASN A 179 -7.32 -9.07 1.84
CA ASN A 179 -6.71 -9.78 2.97
C ASN A 179 -7.23 -11.21 3.18
N ALA A 180 -8.27 -11.64 2.48
CA ALA A 180 -8.82 -12.98 2.53
C ALA A 180 -8.06 -14.00 1.66
N LEU A 181 -7.17 -13.58 0.76
CA LEU A 181 -6.45 -14.49 -0.13
C LEU A 181 -5.01 -14.03 -0.39
N VAL A 182 -4.06 -14.96 -0.42
CA VAL A 182 -2.70 -14.69 -0.92
C VAL A 182 -2.69 -14.83 -2.44
N ASP A 183 -2.93 -13.73 -3.16
CA ASP A 183 -3.11 -13.72 -4.63
C ASP A 183 -1.94 -14.35 -5.39
N ARG A 184 -0.69 -14.07 -4.99
CA ARG A 184 0.50 -14.66 -5.61
C ARG A 184 0.53 -16.18 -5.50
N GLU A 185 0.06 -16.74 -4.39
CA GLU A 185 0.01 -18.18 -4.22
C GLU A 185 -1.14 -18.80 -5.03
N ALA A 186 -2.29 -18.15 -5.09
CA ALA A 186 -3.39 -18.58 -5.95
C ALA A 186 -2.94 -18.65 -7.42
N ALA A 187 -2.26 -17.62 -7.90
CA ALA A 187 -1.77 -17.54 -9.28
C ALA A 187 -0.68 -18.58 -9.59
N ARG A 188 0.24 -18.83 -8.65
CA ARG A 188 1.21 -19.93 -8.77
C ARG A 188 0.53 -21.30 -8.81
N ARG A 189 -0.50 -21.53 -8.00
CA ARG A 189 -1.28 -22.79 -8.00
C ARG A 189 -2.13 -22.94 -9.26
N ALA A 190 -2.54 -21.85 -9.90
CA ALA A 190 -3.24 -21.84 -11.17
C ALA A 190 -2.31 -22.03 -12.39
N GLY A 191 -1.00 -22.15 -12.15
CA GLY A 191 -0.01 -22.34 -13.22
C GLY A 191 0.29 -21.07 -14.01
N LEU A 192 0.01 -19.87 -13.47
CA LEU A 192 0.25 -18.62 -14.20
C LEU A 192 1.73 -18.23 -14.24
N GLY A 193 2.50 -18.62 -13.22
CA GLY A 193 3.89 -18.21 -13.10
C GLY A 193 4.60 -18.84 -11.91
N TYR A 194 5.82 -18.36 -11.64
CA TYR A 194 6.67 -18.82 -10.55
C TYR A 194 7.05 -17.66 -9.61
N TYR A 195 7.44 -17.98 -8.37
CA TYR A 195 7.96 -16.95 -7.44
C TYR A 195 9.38 -16.54 -7.84
N GLY A 196 9.58 -15.25 -8.10
CA GLY A 196 10.90 -14.67 -8.24
C GLY A 196 11.63 -14.57 -6.91
N LYS A 197 12.96 -14.41 -6.97
CA LYS A 197 13.77 -14.15 -5.75
C LYS A 197 13.43 -12.80 -5.08
N ASN A 198 12.79 -11.88 -5.80
CA ASN A 198 12.22 -10.64 -5.25
C ASN A 198 10.84 -10.83 -4.59
N SER A 199 10.33 -12.07 -4.51
CA SER A 199 9.02 -12.45 -3.97
C SER A 199 7.80 -12.02 -4.79
N ASN A 200 7.98 -11.44 -5.98
CA ASN A 200 6.89 -11.25 -6.93
C ASN A 200 6.60 -12.53 -7.71
N LEU A 201 5.41 -12.64 -8.28
CA LEU A 201 5.10 -13.67 -9.25
C LEU A 201 5.63 -13.23 -10.62
N LEU A 202 6.26 -14.14 -11.35
CA LEU A 202 6.81 -13.91 -12.67
C LEU A 202 6.07 -14.76 -13.70
N LEU A 203 5.44 -14.09 -14.66
CA LEU A 203 4.84 -14.67 -15.85
C LEU A 203 5.87 -14.68 -16.99
N GLU A 204 5.73 -15.63 -17.91
CA GLU A 204 6.67 -15.78 -19.03
C GLU A 204 6.74 -14.54 -19.93
N ASN A 205 5.58 -13.95 -20.27
CA ASN A 205 5.49 -12.83 -21.22
C ASN A 205 5.31 -11.46 -20.59
N SER A 206 4.84 -11.38 -19.33
CA SER A 206 4.60 -10.10 -18.63
C SER A 206 5.58 -9.83 -17.50
N GLY A 207 6.47 -10.80 -17.21
CA GLY A 207 7.34 -10.75 -16.04
C GLY A 207 6.52 -10.55 -14.76
N SER A 208 6.93 -9.62 -13.90
CA SER A 208 6.21 -9.25 -12.68
C SER A 208 5.34 -8.00 -12.81
N TRP A 209 5.21 -7.41 -14.00
CA TRP A 209 4.34 -6.25 -14.24
C TRP A 209 2.87 -6.64 -14.33
N VAL A 210 2.38 -7.42 -13.36
CA VAL A 210 0.99 -7.86 -13.29
C VAL A 210 0.37 -7.65 -11.93
N VAL A 211 -0.90 -7.23 -11.92
CA VAL A 211 -1.76 -7.32 -10.73
C VAL A 211 -2.58 -8.60 -10.80
N LEU A 212 -2.86 -9.17 -9.63
CA LEU A 212 -3.46 -10.49 -9.49
C LEU A 212 -4.79 -10.40 -8.75
N GLY A 213 -5.71 -11.28 -9.12
CA GLY A 213 -6.97 -11.45 -8.40
C GLY A 213 -7.64 -12.77 -8.78
N SER A 214 -8.69 -13.13 -8.05
CA SER A 214 -9.38 -14.40 -8.22
C SER A 214 -10.89 -14.24 -8.17
N VAL A 215 -11.60 -15.14 -8.87
CA VAL A 215 -13.01 -15.45 -8.63
C VAL A 215 -13.08 -16.76 -7.86
N VAL A 216 -13.61 -16.72 -6.64
CA VAL A 216 -13.91 -17.90 -5.83
C VAL A 216 -15.29 -18.40 -6.19
N THR A 217 -15.42 -19.68 -6.56
CA THR A 217 -16.68 -20.24 -7.03
C THR A 217 -16.95 -21.64 -6.48
N ASP A 218 -18.23 -22.00 -6.37
CA ASP A 218 -18.69 -23.37 -6.06
C ASP A 218 -18.80 -24.26 -7.30
N ALA A 219 -18.43 -23.76 -8.49
CA ALA A 219 -18.24 -24.58 -9.68
C ALA A 219 -17.00 -25.47 -9.54
N ALA A 220 -17.17 -26.78 -9.73
CA ALA A 220 -16.08 -27.76 -9.70
C ALA A 220 -15.28 -27.76 -11.02
N LEU A 221 -14.62 -26.63 -11.30
CA LEU A 221 -13.81 -26.47 -12.51
C LEU A 221 -12.52 -27.30 -12.42
N PRO A 222 -12.14 -28.05 -13.48
CA PRO A 222 -10.87 -28.76 -13.48
C PRO A 222 -9.69 -27.77 -13.48
N PRO A 223 -8.61 -28.01 -12.69
CA PRO A 223 -7.43 -27.15 -12.69
C PRO A 223 -6.80 -26.98 -14.08
N THR A 224 -6.13 -25.85 -14.31
CA THR A 224 -5.53 -25.55 -15.63
C THR A 224 -4.32 -26.43 -15.96
N GLY A 225 -3.49 -26.80 -14.98
CA GLY A 225 -2.34 -27.66 -15.24
C GLY A 225 -1.22 -27.54 -14.21
N GLU A 226 -0.03 -27.97 -14.64
CA GLU A 226 1.17 -28.04 -13.81
C GLU A 226 1.75 -26.67 -13.44
N ARG A 227 2.60 -26.67 -12.42
CA ARG A 227 3.26 -25.45 -11.96
C ARG A 227 4.36 -25.05 -12.92
N VAL A 228 4.48 -23.76 -13.19
CA VAL A 228 5.60 -23.20 -13.95
C VAL A 228 6.89 -23.38 -13.14
N ALA A 229 7.94 -23.87 -13.81
CA ALA A 229 9.25 -24.06 -13.20
C ALA A 229 9.90 -22.72 -12.83
N ASP A 230 10.83 -22.75 -11.87
CA ASP A 230 11.61 -21.57 -11.49
C ASP A 230 12.52 -21.11 -12.64
N GLY A 231 12.32 -19.88 -13.11
CA GLY A 231 13.14 -19.24 -14.13
C GLY A 231 14.27 -18.35 -13.61
N CYS A 232 14.46 -18.20 -12.30
CA CYS A 232 15.51 -17.33 -11.74
C CYS A 232 16.92 -17.89 -11.91
N GLY A 233 17.08 -19.22 -11.81
CA GLY A 233 18.39 -19.89 -11.84
C GLY A 233 19.40 -19.24 -10.87
N PRO A 234 20.66 -18.97 -11.30
CA PRO A 234 21.68 -18.36 -10.44
C PRO A 234 21.52 -16.84 -10.28
N CYS A 235 20.59 -16.18 -10.98
CA CYS A 235 20.46 -14.71 -11.00
C CYS A 235 20.29 -14.13 -9.59
N ARG A 236 20.93 -12.98 -9.31
CA ARG A 236 20.84 -12.25 -8.04
C ARG A 236 20.51 -10.75 -8.20
N ARG A 237 20.23 -10.28 -9.43
CA ARG A 237 20.08 -8.84 -9.74
C ARG A 237 19.12 -8.09 -8.82
N CYS A 238 17.99 -8.70 -8.43
CA CYS A 238 17.05 -8.04 -7.53
C CYS A 238 17.53 -7.95 -6.08
N LEU A 239 18.36 -8.89 -5.61
CA LEU A 239 19.00 -8.80 -4.30
C LEU A 239 20.02 -7.67 -4.31
N ASP A 240 20.87 -7.64 -5.33
CA ASP A 240 21.98 -6.69 -5.45
C ASP A 240 21.48 -5.28 -5.79
N GLY A 241 20.39 -5.17 -6.57
CA GLY A 241 19.76 -3.90 -6.95
C GLY A 241 18.74 -3.36 -5.95
N CYS A 242 18.53 -4.02 -4.80
CA CYS A 242 17.63 -3.50 -3.78
C CYS A 242 18.34 -2.39 -2.98
N PRO A 243 17.84 -1.13 -2.99
CA PRO A 243 18.58 0.02 -2.45
C PRO A 243 18.80 -0.04 -0.93
N THR A 244 18.03 -0.85 -0.23
CA THR A 244 18.10 -1.02 1.23
C THR A 244 18.51 -2.42 1.66
N GLY A 245 18.78 -3.33 0.72
CA GLY A 245 19.03 -4.74 1.00
C GLY A 245 17.84 -5.44 1.67
N ALA A 246 16.61 -5.06 1.32
CA ALA A 246 15.39 -5.64 1.91
C ALA A 246 15.16 -7.11 1.52
N ILE A 247 15.70 -7.56 0.39
CA ILE A 247 15.67 -8.98 0.00
C ILE A 247 16.84 -9.70 0.66
N VAL A 248 16.62 -10.16 1.89
CA VAL A 248 17.67 -10.74 2.76
C VAL A 248 18.08 -12.16 2.35
N ALA A 249 17.25 -12.84 1.58
CA ALA A 249 17.52 -14.13 0.95
C ALA A 249 16.57 -14.34 -0.24
N PRO A 250 16.83 -15.27 -1.17
CA PRO A 250 15.92 -15.58 -2.27
C PRO A 250 14.48 -15.83 -1.78
N GLY A 251 13.53 -15.01 -2.24
CA GLY A 251 12.12 -15.09 -1.85
C GLY A 251 11.83 -14.63 -0.41
N VAL A 252 12.75 -13.86 0.21
CA VAL A 252 12.62 -13.38 1.57
C VAL A 252 12.81 -11.87 1.62
N VAL A 253 11.71 -11.16 1.83
CA VAL A 253 11.71 -9.71 2.03
C VAL A 253 11.54 -9.37 3.50
N ASP A 254 12.45 -8.56 4.03
CA ASP A 254 12.30 -7.88 5.31
C ASP A 254 11.59 -6.54 5.09
N ALA A 255 10.29 -6.48 5.40
CA ALA A 255 9.47 -5.30 5.18
C ALA A 255 9.99 -4.08 5.96
N ARG A 256 10.70 -4.28 7.08
CA ARG A 256 11.33 -3.19 7.86
C ARG A 256 12.37 -2.40 7.07
N ARG A 257 12.82 -2.92 5.93
CA ARG A 257 13.79 -2.30 5.03
C ARG A 257 13.18 -1.99 3.66
N CYS A 258 12.05 -2.61 3.30
CA CYS A 258 11.45 -2.48 1.98
C CYS A 258 10.85 -1.08 1.80
N LEU A 259 11.40 -0.28 0.89
CA LEU A 259 10.90 1.08 0.63
C LEU A 259 9.41 1.11 0.29
N ALA A 260 8.93 0.12 -0.48
CA ALA A 260 7.51 0.00 -0.80
C ALA A 260 6.61 -0.12 0.45
N TRP A 261 7.08 -0.81 1.50
CA TRP A 261 6.36 -0.87 2.78
C TRP A 261 6.61 0.35 3.65
N LEU A 262 7.85 0.84 3.76
CA LEU A 262 8.20 1.96 4.63
C LEU A 262 7.43 3.24 4.27
N LEU A 263 7.18 3.47 2.98
CA LEU A 263 6.33 4.57 2.50
C LEU A 263 4.87 4.47 2.97
N GLN A 264 4.42 3.27 3.34
CA GLN A 264 3.06 2.96 3.80
C GLN A 264 3.00 2.62 5.30
N ALA A 265 4.14 2.53 5.99
CA ALA A 265 4.19 2.26 7.42
C ALA A 265 3.80 3.51 8.21
N THR A 266 3.20 3.32 9.40
CA THR A 266 2.90 4.43 10.33
C THR A 266 4.15 4.96 11.01
N GLY A 267 4.12 6.23 11.42
CA GLY A 267 5.20 6.85 12.19
C GLY A 267 6.33 7.41 11.33
N ASP A 268 7.51 7.61 11.92
CA ASP A 268 8.65 8.21 11.22
C ASP A 268 9.18 7.30 10.11
N PHE A 269 9.59 7.91 8.98
CA PHE A 269 10.37 7.19 7.98
C PHE A 269 11.78 6.95 8.56
N PRO A 270 12.28 5.69 8.59
CA PRO A 270 13.54 5.35 9.24
C PRO A 270 14.72 6.14 8.67
N MET A 271 15.53 6.73 9.54
CA MET A 271 16.57 7.68 9.16
C MET A 271 17.62 7.03 8.23
N GLU A 272 17.98 5.79 8.50
CA GLU A 272 18.97 5.01 7.75
C GLU A 272 18.57 4.72 6.30
N PHE A 273 17.29 4.85 5.94
CA PHE A 273 16.80 4.60 4.58
C PHE A 273 16.34 5.87 3.85
N ARG A 274 16.42 7.04 4.48
CA ARG A 274 15.92 8.29 3.88
C ARG A 274 16.67 8.67 2.61
N GLU A 275 17.99 8.49 2.58
CA GLU A 275 18.77 8.75 1.38
C GLU A 275 18.48 7.74 0.27
N ALA A 276 18.38 6.45 0.64
CA ALA A 276 18.06 5.37 -0.29
C ALA A 276 16.66 5.49 -0.90
N LEU A 277 15.76 6.27 -0.27
CA LEU A 277 14.43 6.54 -0.82
C LEU A 277 14.52 7.26 -2.17
N GLY A 278 15.49 8.16 -2.32
CA GLY A 278 15.62 9.03 -3.50
C GLY A 278 14.36 9.84 -3.73
N ASP A 279 13.79 9.70 -4.93
CA ASP A 279 12.64 10.42 -5.44
C ASP A 279 11.31 9.66 -5.32
N ARG A 280 11.25 8.54 -4.58
CA ARG A 280 10.06 7.67 -4.50
C ARG A 280 9.03 8.21 -3.51
N LEU A 281 7.85 8.61 -4.00
CA LEU A 281 6.74 9.06 -3.14
C LEU A 281 5.87 7.91 -2.63
N TYR A 282 5.63 6.91 -3.48
CA TYR A 282 4.76 5.77 -3.18
C TYR A 282 5.20 4.51 -3.94
N GLY A 283 5.41 3.41 -3.21
CA GLY A 283 5.93 2.16 -3.77
C GLY A 283 7.42 2.20 -4.14
N CYS A 284 7.95 1.09 -4.65
CA CYS A 284 9.33 0.97 -5.15
C CYS A 284 9.41 -0.17 -6.16
N ASP A 285 9.91 0.13 -7.35
CA ASP A 285 9.97 -0.81 -8.47
C ASP A 285 11.36 -1.39 -8.75
N ASP A 286 12.39 -0.95 -8.02
CA ASP A 286 13.80 -1.28 -8.30
C ASP A 286 14.06 -2.78 -8.48
N CYS A 287 13.50 -3.61 -7.60
CA CYS A 287 13.66 -5.07 -7.67
C CYS A 287 12.96 -5.71 -8.88
N GLN A 288 12.02 -5.01 -9.50
CA GLN A 288 11.33 -5.37 -10.74
C GLN A 288 12.09 -4.81 -11.94
N GLU A 289 12.56 -3.57 -11.90
CA GLU A 289 13.26 -2.91 -13.02
C GLU A 289 14.58 -3.61 -13.40
N VAL A 290 15.30 -4.14 -12.41
CA VAL A 290 16.52 -4.91 -12.63
C VAL A 290 16.26 -6.38 -13.00
N CYS A 291 15.00 -6.83 -12.94
CA CYS A 291 14.61 -8.23 -13.14
C CYS A 291 14.67 -8.59 -14.65
N PRO A 292 15.46 -9.61 -15.06
CA PRO A 292 15.59 -9.96 -16.48
C PRO A 292 14.26 -10.26 -17.20
N PRO A 293 13.29 -10.98 -16.60
CA PRO A 293 11.97 -11.19 -17.22
C PRO A 293 11.23 -9.90 -17.59
N ASN A 294 11.42 -8.81 -16.83
CA ASN A 294 10.75 -7.53 -17.07
C ASN A 294 11.40 -6.69 -18.18
N ARG A 295 12.62 -7.05 -18.60
CA ARG A 295 13.39 -6.33 -19.64
C ARG A 295 13.12 -6.85 -21.06
N ARG A 296 12.38 -7.94 -21.20
CA ARG A 296 12.08 -8.57 -22.49
C ARG A 296 10.74 -8.10 -23.09
N MET A 297 10.12 -7.09 -22.50
CA MET A 297 8.83 -6.54 -22.96
C MET A 297 9.01 -5.74 -24.26
N PRO A 298 8.17 -5.95 -25.29
CA PRO A 298 8.10 -5.10 -26.49
C PRO A 298 7.72 -3.64 -26.17
N GLU A 299 7.86 -2.75 -27.16
CA GLU A 299 7.74 -1.27 -27.13
C GLU A 299 7.05 -0.62 -25.92
N ALA A 300 7.71 0.42 -25.40
CA ALA A 300 7.33 1.09 -24.16
C ALA A 300 5.86 1.57 -24.19
N PRO A 301 4.96 0.99 -23.36
CA PRO A 301 3.61 1.50 -23.19
C PRO A 301 3.63 2.94 -22.66
N GLU A 302 2.52 3.68 -22.81
CA GLU A 302 2.40 5.06 -22.30
C GLU A 302 2.81 5.18 -20.83
N VAL A 303 3.25 6.38 -20.43
CA VAL A 303 3.52 6.68 -19.02
C VAL A 303 2.18 6.69 -18.27
N GLY A 304 2.15 6.10 -17.07
CA GLY A 304 0.94 6.12 -16.25
C GLY A 304 0.53 7.54 -15.84
N GLU A 305 -0.76 7.77 -15.69
CA GLU A 305 -1.37 9.10 -15.52
C GLU A 305 -0.80 9.84 -14.30
N GLN A 306 -0.56 9.11 -13.21
CA GLN A 306 -0.03 9.65 -11.96
C GLN A 306 1.40 9.13 -11.66
N ALA A 307 2.22 8.92 -12.69
CA ALA A 307 3.57 8.40 -12.53
C ALA A 307 4.55 9.38 -11.84
N SER A 308 4.22 10.67 -11.83
CA SER A 308 5.02 11.73 -11.21
C SER A 308 4.13 12.70 -10.44
N VAL A 309 4.66 13.25 -9.34
CA VAL A 309 3.98 14.22 -8.48
C VAL A 309 4.94 15.36 -8.18
N ASP A 310 4.45 16.59 -8.30
CA ASP A 310 5.19 17.76 -7.85
C ASP A 310 5.22 17.83 -6.32
N VAL A 311 6.43 17.85 -5.76
CA VAL A 311 6.64 17.74 -4.30
C VAL A 311 6.17 18.99 -3.58
N LEU A 312 6.37 20.17 -4.17
CA LEU A 312 5.97 21.44 -3.57
C LEU A 312 4.45 21.60 -3.63
N ASP A 313 3.82 21.24 -4.75
CA ASP A 313 2.36 21.25 -4.87
C ASP A 313 1.70 20.30 -3.86
N LEU A 314 2.27 19.10 -3.64
CA LEU A 314 1.78 18.17 -2.62
C LEU A 314 1.95 18.73 -1.21
N LEU A 315 3.09 19.35 -0.91
CA LEU A 315 3.35 19.94 0.41
C LEU A 315 2.54 21.21 0.67
N GLY A 316 2.09 21.93 -0.37
CA GLY A 316 1.21 23.08 -0.27
C GLY A 316 -0.28 22.74 -0.18
N ALA A 317 -0.68 21.56 -0.65
CA ALA A 317 -2.08 21.14 -0.70
C ALA A 317 -2.72 20.94 0.68
N GLY A 318 -4.04 21.15 0.75
CA GLY A 318 -4.86 20.85 1.93
C GLY A 318 -5.12 19.35 2.13
N ASP A 319 -5.64 18.96 3.30
CA ASP A 319 -5.91 17.55 3.61
C ASP A 319 -6.98 16.92 2.70
N GLU A 320 -8.07 17.63 2.45
CA GLU A 320 -9.17 17.17 1.58
C GLU A 320 -8.69 16.99 0.13
N GLU A 321 -7.95 17.97 -0.37
CA GLU A 321 -7.34 17.98 -1.70
C GLU A 321 -6.36 16.80 -1.89
N LEU A 322 -5.52 16.50 -0.89
CA LEU A 322 -4.64 15.34 -0.94
C LEU A 322 -5.40 14.02 -0.97
N MET A 323 -6.51 13.92 -0.23
CA MET A 323 -7.34 12.71 -0.23
C MET A 323 -8.14 12.55 -1.51
N GLU A 324 -8.54 13.65 -2.15
CA GLU A 324 -9.16 13.62 -3.48
C GLU A 324 -8.18 13.11 -4.54
N ARG A 325 -6.96 13.66 -4.59
CA ARG A 325 -5.95 13.31 -5.62
C ARG A 325 -5.34 11.92 -5.42
N HIS A 326 -5.06 11.55 -4.18
CA HIS A 326 -4.23 10.38 -3.84
C HIS A 326 -4.97 9.34 -2.99
N GLY A 327 -6.27 9.50 -2.74
CA GLY A 327 -7.07 8.60 -1.90
C GLY A 327 -7.21 7.17 -2.42
N ARG A 328 -6.86 6.90 -3.68
CA ARG A 328 -6.75 5.55 -4.24
C ARG A 328 -5.63 4.72 -3.59
N TRP A 329 -4.59 5.36 -3.09
CA TRP A 329 -3.48 4.69 -2.43
C TRP A 329 -3.86 4.23 -1.03
N TYR A 330 -3.15 3.22 -0.53
CA TYR A 330 -3.22 2.91 0.89
C TYR A 330 -2.43 3.97 1.66
N ILE A 331 -3.18 4.76 2.43
CA ILE A 331 -2.63 5.78 3.33
C ILE A 331 -3.02 5.37 4.74
N PRO A 332 -2.07 5.21 5.68
CA PRO A 332 -2.39 4.75 7.04
C PRO A 332 -3.48 5.61 7.68
N ALA A 333 -4.55 4.97 8.13
CA ALA A 333 -5.73 5.62 8.71
C ALA A 333 -6.35 6.74 7.84
N ARG A 334 -6.09 6.76 6.52
CA ARG A 334 -6.45 7.87 5.62
C ARG A 334 -5.90 9.23 6.07
N ASP A 335 -4.73 9.21 6.69
CA ASP A 335 -4.08 10.40 7.26
C ASP A 335 -3.01 10.96 6.30
N PRO A 336 -3.26 12.13 5.67
CA PRO A 336 -2.38 12.73 4.67
C PRO A 336 -1.00 13.12 5.20
N ARG A 337 -0.80 13.16 6.53
CA ARG A 337 0.53 13.39 7.11
C ARG A 337 1.55 12.36 6.64
N HIS A 338 1.16 11.14 6.30
CA HIS A 338 2.08 10.12 5.78
C HIS A 338 2.56 10.45 4.36
N LEU A 339 1.73 11.09 3.53
CA LEU A 339 2.15 11.58 2.21
C LEU A 339 3.15 12.73 2.36
N ARG A 340 2.83 13.71 3.21
CA ARG A 340 3.74 14.84 3.51
C ARG A 340 5.06 14.37 4.11
N ARG A 341 5.03 13.38 5.01
CA ARG A 341 6.22 12.73 5.56
C ARG A 341 7.13 12.20 4.45
N ASN A 342 6.56 11.46 3.49
CA ASN A 342 7.31 10.91 2.37
C ASN A 342 7.86 12.04 1.47
N ALA A 343 7.01 13.01 1.14
CA ALA A 343 7.36 14.16 0.31
C ALA A 343 8.49 15.01 0.92
N LEU A 344 8.52 15.20 2.24
CA LEU A 344 9.63 15.90 2.91
C LEU A 344 10.96 15.15 2.78
N VAL A 345 10.94 13.81 2.83
CA VAL A 345 12.16 13.01 2.59
C VAL A 345 12.60 13.15 1.13
N VAL A 346 11.66 13.05 0.19
CA VAL A 346 11.96 13.25 -1.23
C VAL A 346 12.51 14.65 -1.50
N LEU A 347 11.91 15.70 -0.94
CA LEU A 347 12.35 17.08 -1.10
C LEU A 347 13.82 17.24 -0.67
N GLY A 348 14.20 16.66 0.48
CA GLY A 348 15.60 16.67 0.93
C GLY A 348 16.57 15.92 0.02
N ASN A 349 16.08 14.96 -0.80
CA ASN A 349 16.91 14.19 -1.71
C ASN A 349 17.08 14.82 -3.10
N VAL A 350 16.07 15.55 -3.59
CA VAL A 350 16.00 15.94 -5.01
C VAL A 350 15.95 17.45 -5.25
N ALA A 351 15.65 18.25 -4.23
CA ALA A 351 15.49 19.69 -4.39
C ALA A 351 16.82 20.44 -4.36
N ASP A 352 16.79 21.68 -4.86
CA ASP A 352 17.88 22.64 -4.71
C ASP A 352 17.70 23.46 -3.42
N GLY A 353 18.69 23.43 -2.53
CA GLY A 353 18.68 24.18 -1.27
C GLY A 353 18.78 25.70 -1.44
N SER A 354 19.13 26.19 -2.63
CA SER A 354 19.15 27.62 -2.95
C SER A 354 17.80 28.17 -3.42
N ASP A 355 16.84 27.29 -3.71
CA ASP A 355 15.51 27.67 -4.16
C ASP A 355 14.69 28.30 -3.00
N PRO A 356 14.25 29.57 -3.12
CA PRO A 356 13.46 30.24 -2.09
C PRO A 356 12.15 29.52 -1.72
N GLU A 357 11.49 28.84 -2.67
CA GLU A 357 10.24 28.12 -2.44
C GLU A 357 10.48 26.86 -1.60
N VAL A 358 11.55 26.13 -1.91
CA VAL A 358 12.01 24.97 -1.14
C VAL A 358 12.38 25.38 0.29
N VAL A 359 13.17 26.44 0.44
CA VAL A 359 13.58 26.99 1.75
C VAL A 359 12.35 27.42 2.56
N GLY A 360 11.42 28.15 1.94
CA GLY A 360 10.19 28.62 2.57
C GLY A 360 9.32 27.46 3.06
N THR A 361 9.14 26.45 2.20
CA THR A 361 8.39 25.22 2.52
C THR A 361 9.00 24.49 3.70
N LEU A 362 10.31 24.24 3.69
CA LEU A 362 11.00 23.55 4.78
C LEU A 362 10.93 24.30 6.11
N ARG A 363 11.12 25.62 6.10
CA ARG A 363 10.97 26.46 7.31
C ARG A 363 9.55 26.41 7.87
N SER A 364 8.55 26.44 7.00
CA SER A 364 7.14 26.27 7.41
C SER A 364 6.94 24.93 8.11
N TYR A 365 7.41 23.83 7.51
CA TYR A 365 7.26 22.50 8.09
C TYR A 365 8.11 22.26 9.35
N GLN A 366 9.28 22.89 9.50
CA GLN A 366 10.08 22.84 10.73
C GLN A 366 9.31 23.41 11.94
N ARG A 367 8.42 24.40 11.71
CA ARG A 367 7.55 25.00 12.73
C ARG A 367 6.18 24.33 12.85
N HIS A 368 5.90 23.29 12.06
CA HIS A 368 4.61 22.63 12.02
C HIS A 368 4.28 21.97 13.38
N PRO A 369 3.03 22.04 13.87
CA PRO A 369 2.64 21.48 15.18
C PRO A 369 2.79 19.95 15.23
N ASP A 370 2.65 19.28 14.09
CA ASP A 370 2.95 17.85 13.96
C ASP A 370 4.45 17.59 14.07
N ARG A 371 4.86 16.92 15.15
CA ARG A 371 6.26 16.64 15.44
C ARG A 371 6.91 15.69 14.44
N MET A 372 6.17 14.78 13.80
CA MET A 372 6.72 13.90 12.77
C MET A 372 7.11 14.75 11.56
N LEU A 373 6.19 15.59 11.06
CA LEU A 373 6.48 16.45 9.91
C LEU A 373 7.66 17.41 10.19
N ALA A 374 7.69 18.04 11.38
CA ALA A 374 8.79 18.91 11.78
C ALA A 374 10.15 18.18 11.80
N ARG A 375 10.21 16.94 12.29
CA ARG A 375 11.45 16.13 12.27
C ARG A 375 11.90 15.78 10.85
N HIS A 376 10.98 15.50 9.93
CA HIS A 376 11.33 15.18 8.54
C HIS A 376 11.79 16.42 7.78
N ALA A 377 11.15 17.57 7.99
CA ALA A 377 11.56 18.85 7.43
C ALA A 377 12.94 19.29 7.96
N THR A 378 13.22 19.08 9.25
CA THR A 378 14.54 19.37 9.84
C THR A 378 15.64 18.52 9.19
N TRP A 379 15.37 17.24 8.95
CA TRP A 379 16.31 16.37 8.25
C TRP A 379 16.52 16.82 6.80
N ALA A 380 15.45 17.16 6.08
CA ALA A 380 15.53 17.60 4.70
C ALA A 380 16.31 18.92 4.57
N ALA A 381 16.06 19.90 5.45
CA ALA A 381 16.81 21.14 5.52
C ALA A 381 18.31 20.91 5.74
N LYS A 382 18.66 20.05 6.71
CA LYS A 382 20.06 19.69 6.96
C LYS A 382 20.73 19.04 5.74
N ARG A 383 20.01 18.18 5.02
CA ARG A 383 20.52 17.51 3.81
C ARG A 383 20.81 18.51 2.68
N LEU A 384 20.00 19.56 2.58
CA LEU A 384 20.17 20.64 1.61
C LEU A 384 21.14 21.75 2.07
N GLY A 385 21.88 21.54 3.18
CA GLY A 385 22.84 22.53 3.69
C GLY A 385 22.21 23.76 4.34
N LEU A 386 20.93 23.68 4.71
CA LEU A 386 20.22 24.76 5.40
C LEU A 386 20.42 24.62 6.91
N GLU A 387 20.72 25.75 7.55
CA GLU A 387 20.76 25.81 9.01
C GLU A 387 19.36 25.50 9.58
N PRO A 388 19.24 24.59 10.56
CA PRO A 388 17.98 24.38 11.23
C PRO A 388 17.56 25.68 11.92
N GLU A 389 16.31 26.10 11.76
CA GLU A 389 15.77 27.12 12.64
C GLU A 389 15.85 26.58 14.07
N THR A 390 16.77 27.15 14.85
CA THR A 390 16.74 26.97 16.30
C THR A 390 15.36 27.44 16.73
N ALA A 391 14.63 26.59 17.45
CA ALA A 391 13.36 26.98 18.03
C ALA A 391 13.64 28.18 18.94
N THR A 392 13.43 29.39 18.42
CA THR A 392 13.55 30.60 19.21
C THR A 392 12.57 30.43 20.33
N ALA A 393 13.09 30.27 21.55
CA ALA A 393 12.30 30.12 22.75
C ALA A 393 11.28 31.25 22.77
N ALA A 394 10.00 30.92 22.58
CA ALA A 394 8.89 31.80 22.87
C ALA A 394 8.84 31.99 24.39
N ALA A 395 9.73 32.83 24.90
CA ALA A 395 9.79 33.28 26.29
C ALA A 395 10.24 34.75 26.31
N ALA A 396 9.59 35.59 25.53
CA ALA A 396 9.47 37.00 25.89
C ALA A 396 8.27 37.13 26.83
N GLY A 397 8.50 36.87 28.12
CA GLY A 397 7.56 37.26 29.17
C GLY A 397 7.28 38.76 29.12
N PRO A 398 6.12 39.22 29.60
CA PRO A 398 5.74 40.63 29.53
C PRO A 398 6.79 41.47 30.28
N ARG A 399 7.41 42.42 29.57
CA ARG A 399 8.26 43.44 30.18
C ARG A 399 7.42 44.19 31.21
N ARG A 400 7.75 44.03 32.50
CA ARG A 400 7.26 44.94 33.55
C ARG A 400 7.81 46.33 33.21
N GLY A 401 6.91 47.30 33.09
CA GLY A 401 7.27 48.71 32.93
C GLY A 401 8.02 49.24 34.15
N PRO A 402 8.77 50.34 34.00
CA PRO A 402 9.47 50.96 35.12
C PRO A 402 8.44 51.48 36.13
N GLY A 403 8.57 51.01 37.37
CA GLY A 403 7.72 51.41 38.48
C GLY A 403 7.96 52.87 38.89
N ASP A 404 6.87 53.45 39.37
CA ASP A 404 6.74 54.80 39.91
C ASP A 404 7.80 55.12 40.98
N GLY A 405 8.28 56.36 40.93
CA GLY A 405 9.22 56.94 41.90
C GLY A 405 8.61 57.14 43.29
N PRO A 406 9.45 57.39 44.31
CA PRO A 406 9.00 57.44 45.69
C PRO A 406 8.32 58.77 46.01
N ALA A 407 7.29 58.67 46.84
CA ALA A 407 6.71 59.77 47.59
C ALA A 407 7.77 60.45 48.48
N GLY A 408 7.72 61.78 48.54
CA GLY A 408 8.46 62.60 49.50
C GLY A 408 7.63 63.80 49.89
N ASP A 409 7.07 63.73 51.10
CA ASP A 409 6.51 64.84 51.86
C ASP A 409 7.59 65.87 52.23
N SER A 410 7.15 67.13 52.38
CA SER A 410 7.80 68.33 52.97
C SER A 410 8.33 69.38 52.01
#